data_AF-D8RIF1-F1
#
_entry.id   AF-D8RIF1-F1
#
_cell.length_a   1.000
_cell.length_b   1.000
_cell.length_c   1.000
_cell.angle_alpha   90.00
_cell.angle_beta   90.00
_cell.angle_gamma   90.00
#
_symmetry.space_group_name_H-M   'P 1'
#
loop_
_entity.id
_entity.type
_entity.pdbx_description
1 polymer ?
#
loop_
_entity_poly.entity_id
_entity_poly.type
_entity_poly.pdbx_seq_one_letter_code
_entity_poly.pdbx_strand_id
1 'polypeptide(L)'
;FNRFFSSLASILKFSVTALVYIQVTYGWTWGWGGATAVVALATLLFFSGRSNYRTQKPAGSPFTRVAQVLVAATRKWNVSVPDDDEKLYELSDKEAQFPHIRNLPRSKEFTFLNKAAVVSEKDLQSKEVKPWSLCPVTQVEEVKLLVRVMPIWFTNLIFSSVFAQVGTLFLNQGDTIERHLGRFQIPAASFTLFILTICIIMPLYDRCFVPFACRITGNERGITMLQRIGIGQVISTVSIAIAAVVEMKRLRVARQHGLLDRPQSTVPMSAFWLLLQ
;
A
#
# COMPACT_ATOMS: atom_id res chain seq x y z
N PHE A 1 18.62 3.42 -10.53
CA PHE A 1 17.37 2.96 -9.89
C PHE A 1 17.52 1.59 -9.22
N ASN A 2 17.93 0.53 -9.92
CA ASN A 2 17.98 -0.84 -9.37
C ASN A 2 18.96 -1.03 -8.17
N ARG A 3 20.10 -0.31 -8.13
CA ARG A 3 21.09 -0.41 -7.05
C ARG A 3 20.58 0.12 -5.70
N PHE A 4 19.82 1.21 -5.71
CA PHE A 4 19.25 1.81 -4.48
C PHE A 4 18.17 0.91 -3.86
N PHE A 5 17.28 0.36 -4.68
CA PHE A 5 16.26 -0.58 -4.22
C PHE A 5 16.89 -1.89 -3.72
N SER A 6 17.90 -2.40 -4.43
CA SER A 6 18.64 -3.58 -3.99
C SER A 6 19.38 -3.35 -2.67
N SER A 7 20.00 -2.18 -2.47
CA SER A 7 20.67 -1.86 -1.20
C SER A 7 19.65 -1.70 -0.07
N LEU A 8 18.52 -1.04 -0.33
CA LEU A 8 17.45 -0.88 0.66
C LEU A 8 16.91 -2.25 1.12
N ALA A 9 16.66 -3.15 0.18
CA ALA A 9 16.19 -4.50 0.50
C ALA A 9 17.21 -5.25 1.36
N SER A 10 18.51 -5.20 1.02
CA SER A 10 19.55 -5.84 1.83
C SER A 10 19.67 -5.26 3.23
N ILE A 11 19.58 -3.93 3.37
CA ILE A 11 19.57 -3.25 4.67
C ILE A 11 18.37 -3.71 5.49
N LEU A 12 17.18 -3.76 4.91
CA LEU A 12 15.96 -4.16 5.60
C LEU A 12 16.05 -5.59 6.14
N LYS A 13 16.59 -6.53 5.34
CA LYS A 13 16.84 -7.91 5.77
C LYS A 13 17.78 -7.99 6.97
N PHE A 14 18.90 -7.27 6.89
CA PHE A 14 19.88 -7.23 7.96
C PHE A 14 19.30 -6.61 9.23
N SER A 15 18.61 -5.48 9.12
CA SER A 15 18.00 -4.77 10.24
C SER A 15 16.96 -5.63 10.96
N VAL A 16 16.06 -6.31 10.25
CA VAL A 16 15.05 -7.19 10.88
C VAL A 16 15.73 -8.34 11.62
N THR A 17 16.73 -8.99 11.01
CA THR A 17 17.43 -10.13 11.62
C THR A 17 18.23 -9.71 12.86
N ALA A 18 18.97 -8.61 12.76
CA ALA A 18 19.77 -8.08 13.86
C ALA A 18 18.90 -7.60 15.03
N LEU A 19 17.78 -6.91 14.74
CA LEU A 19 16.86 -6.42 15.76
C LEU A 19 16.20 -7.59 16.51
N VAL A 20 15.70 -8.60 15.78
CA VAL A 20 15.11 -9.80 16.40
C VAL A 20 16.15 -10.54 17.25
N TYR A 21 17.38 -10.69 16.75
CA TYR A 21 18.46 -11.32 17.52
C TYR A 21 18.75 -10.59 18.83
N ILE A 22 18.85 -9.26 18.81
CA ILE A 22 19.08 -8.45 20.01
C ILE A 22 17.91 -8.58 20.98
N GLN A 23 16.67 -8.50 20.50
CA GLN A 23 15.47 -8.59 21.33
C GLN A 23 15.34 -9.95 22.01
N VAL A 24 15.68 -11.04 21.31
CA VAL A 24 15.61 -12.40 21.86
C VAL A 24 16.76 -12.69 22.82
N THR A 25 17.98 -12.20 22.54
CA THR A 25 19.19 -12.57 23.30
C THR A 25 19.42 -11.65 24.49
N TYR A 26 19.26 -10.35 24.30
CA TYR A 26 19.56 -9.32 25.31
C TYR A 26 18.29 -8.70 25.91
N GLY A 27 17.13 -9.00 25.35
CA GLY A 27 15.85 -8.50 25.82
C GLY A 27 15.38 -7.23 25.12
N TRP A 28 14.13 -6.87 25.41
CA TRP A 28 13.39 -5.83 24.68
C TRP A 28 13.98 -4.43 24.86
N THR A 29 14.52 -4.14 26.03
CA THR A 29 15.13 -2.83 26.37
C THR A 29 16.29 -2.49 25.44
N TRP A 30 17.15 -3.46 25.12
CA TRP A 30 18.27 -3.27 24.21
C TRP A 30 17.83 -3.11 22.76
N GLY A 31 16.80 -3.84 22.34
CA GLY A 31 16.21 -3.71 20.99
C GLY A 31 15.63 -2.32 20.74
N TRP A 32 14.73 -1.86 21.62
CA TRP A 32 14.10 -0.54 21.50
C TRP A 32 15.06 0.61 21.78
N GLY A 33 15.97 0.45 22.74
CA GLY A 33 17.01 1.44 23.04
C GLY A 33 17.94 1.64 21.85
N GLY A 34 18.42 0.56 21.23
CA GLY A 34 19.26 0.62 20.03
C GLY A 34 18.55 1.28 18.84
N ALA A 35 17.29 0.91 18.58
CA ALA A 35 16.50 1.52 17.51
C ALA A 35 16.31 3.03 17.73
N THR A 36 16.02 3.45 18.96
CA THR A 36 15.86 4.87 19.33
C THR A 36 17.17 5.63 19.13
N ALA A 37 18.31 5.06 19.53
CA ALA A 37 19.62 5.68 19.34
C ALA A 37 19.95 5.88 17.85
N VAL A 38 19.63 4.91 16.99
CA VAL A 38 19.82 5.03 15.54
C VAL A 38 18.96 6.14 14.95
N VAL A 39 17.67 6.23 15.32
CA VAL A 39 16.77 7.29 14.86
C VAL A 39 17.23 8.66 15.36
N ALA A 40 17.69 8.75 16.61
CA ALA A 40 18.25 9.98 17.16
C ALA A 40 19.49 10.43 16.38
N LEU A 41 20.43 9.51 16.10
CA LEU A 41 21.61 9.79 15.29
C LEU A 41 21.24 10.24 13.86
N ALA A 42 20.30 9.54 13.20
CA ALA A 42 19.82 9.92 11.87
C ALA A 42 19.20 11.32 11.87
N THR A 43 18.47 11.67 12.92
CA THR A 43 17.86 12.99 13.12
C THR A 43 18.92 14.07 13.30
N LEU A 44 19.97 13.80 14.09
CA LEU A 44 21.10 14.73 14.27
C LEU A 44 21.84 14.97 12.95
N LEU A 45 22.10 13.91 12.18
CA LEU A 45 22.72 14.01 10.86
C LEU A 45 21.83 14.81 9.88
N PHE A 46 20.52 14.60 9.93
CA PHE A 46 19.55 15.36 9.13
C PHE A 46 19.61 16.86 9.46
N PHE A 47 19.64 17.23 10.75
CA PHE A 47 19.75 18.63 11.14
C PHE A 47 21.13 19.24 10.83
N SER A 48 22.20 18.46 10.96
CA SER A 48 23.56 18.89 10.60
C SER A 48 23.68 19.24 9.11
N GLY A 49 22.96 18.53 8.23
CA GLY A 49 22.94 18.79 6.78
C GLY A 49 22.11 20.00 6.33
N ARG A 50 21.44 20.71 7.25
CA ARG A 50 20.45 21.76 6.91
C ARG A 50 21.00 22.85 5.99
N SER A 51 22.25 23.26 6.13
CA SER A 51 22.89 24.29 5.29
C SER A 51 22.97 23.89 3.81
N ASN A 52 22.97 22.60 3.51
CA ASN A 52 23.16 22.06 2.17
C ASN A 52 21.82 21.70 1.50
N TYR A 53 20.69 21.86 2.20
CA TYR A 53 19.38 21.51 1.69
C TYR A 53 18.78 22.63 0.85
N ARG A 54 18.25 22.29 -0.32
CA ARG A 54 17.50 23.22 -1.17
C ARG A 54 16.02 23.18 -0.82
N THR A 55 15.50 24.29 -0.30
CA THR A 55 14.06 24.42 0.02
C THR A 55 13.24 24.47 -1.26
N GLN A 56 12.30 23.54 -1.40
CA GLN A 56 11.28 23.56 -2.46
C GLN A 56 10.05 24.34 -1.99
N LYS A 57 9.42 25.10 -2.88
CA LYS A 57 8.15 25.79 -2.55
C LYS A 57 7.05 24.74 -2.31
N PRO A 58 6.16 24.92 -1.31
CA PRO A 58 5.06 23.99 -1.08
C PRO A 58 4.16 23.86 -2.31
N ALA A 59 4.00 22.65 -2.84
CA ALA A 59 3.21 22.37 -4.06
C ALA A 59 1.69 22.30 -3.82
N GLY A 60 1.19 22.79 -2.67
CA GLY A 60 -0.19 22.59 -2.23
C GLY A 60 -0.49 21.13 -1.86
N SER A 61 -1.73 20.84 -1.45
CA SER A 61 -2.17 19.48 -1.10
C SER A 61 -3.13 18.92 -2.17
N PRO A 62 -2.85 17.73 -2.74
CA PRO A 62 -3.81 17.05 -3.62
C PRO A 62 -5.15 16.80 -2.94
N PHE A 63 -5.15 16.51 -1.63
CA PHE A 63 -6.38 16.31 -0.86
C PHE A 63 -7.23 17.59 -0.79
N THR A 64 -6.60 18.77 -0.68
CA THR A 64 -7.35 20.03 -0.75
C THR A 64 -7.99 20.26 -2.12
N ARG A 65 -7.32 19.86 -3.21
CA ARG A 65 -7.89 19.95 -4.57
C ARG A 65 -9.09 19.02 -4.74
N VAL A 66 -9.04 17.81 -4.20
CA VAL A 66 -10.19 16.87 -4.19
C VAL A 66 -11.35 17.45 -3.39
N ALA A 67 -11.08 17.95 -2.18
CA ALA A 67 -12.10 18.53 -1.32
C ALA A 67 -12.78 19.76 -1.97
N GLN A 68 -12.00 20.62 -2.64
CA GLN A 68 -12.51 21.77 -3.38
C GLN A 68 -13.53 21.37 -4.45
N VAL A 69 -13.22 20.37 -5.28
CA VAL A 69 -14.14 19.91 -6.33
C VAL A 69 -15.42 19.33 -5.73
N LEU A 70 -15.31 18.51 -4.67
CA LEU A 70 -16.47 17.94 -4.01
C LEU A 70 -17.37 19.03 -3.39
N VAL A 71 -16.78 20.01 -2.71
CA VAL A 71 -17.51 21.13 -2.10
C VAL A 71 -18.12 22.04 -3.16
N ALA A 72 -17.41 22.35 -4.24
CA ALA A 72 -17.94 23.18 -5.34
C ALA A 72 -19.09 22.46 -6.07
N ALA A 73 -18.94 21.17 -6.38
CA ALA A 73 -19.97 20.37 -7.04
C ALA A 73 -21.25 20.24 -6.19
N THR A 74 -21.10 20.03 -4.88
CA THR A 74 -22.23 19.95 -3.93
C THR A 74 -22.92 21.30 -3.72
N ARG A 75 -22.18 22.40 -3.65
CA ARG A 75 -22.77 23.76 -3.60
C ARG A 75 -23.55 24.10 -4.87
N LYS A 76 -23.11 23.60 -6.02
CA LYS A 76 -23.76 23.79 -7.33
C LYS A 76 -24.69 22.63 -7.71
N TRP A 77 -25.18 21.85 -6.73
CA TRP A 77 -25.97 20.64 -7.00
C TRP A 77 -27.22 20.88 -7.86
N ASN A 78 -27.86 22.04 -7.74
CA ASN A 78 -29.06 22.39 -8.53
C ASN A 78 -28.76 23.06 -9.88
N VAL A 79 -27.49 23.23 -10.25
CA VAL A 79 -27.10 23.87 -11.51
C VAL A 79 -27.01 22.84 -12.64
N SER A 80 -27.58 23.15 -13.80
CA SER A 80 -27.45 22.35 -15.02
C SER A 80 -26.05 22.54 -15.62
N VAL A 81 -25.41 21.42 -15.99
CA VAL A 81 -24.10 21.45 -16.66
C VAL A 81 -24.31 21.76 -18.14
N PRO A 82 -23.70 22.82 -18.71
CA PRO A 82 -23.77 23.08 -20.15
C PRO A 82 -23.13 21.96 -20.97
N ASP A 83 -23.65 21.75 -22.18
CA ASP A 83 -23.09 20.79 -23.14
C ASP A 83 -21.83 21.34 -23.83
N ASP A 84 -21.70 22.66 -24.00
CA ASP A 84 -20.53 23.31 -24.58
C ASP A 84 -19.35 23.36 -23.60
N ASP A 85 -18.21 22.79 -24.00
CA ASP A 85 -16.97 22.79 -23.20
C ASP A 85 -16.36 24.20 -23.06
N GLU A 86 -16.60 25.10 -24.02
CA GLU A 86 -16.13 26.49 -23.98
C GLU A 86 -16.77 27.33 -22.85
N LYS A 87 -17.90 26.88 -22.29
CA LYS A 87 -18.62 27.56 -21.20
C LYS A 87 -18.15 27.11 -19.81
N LEU A 88 -17.25 26.13 -19.74
CA LEU A 88 -16.68 25.64 -18.48
C LEU A 88 -15.41 26.41 -18.13
N TYR A 89 -15.18 26.61 -16.84
CA TYR A 89 -13.98 27.25 -16.35
C TYR A 89 -12.76 26.35 -16.55
N GLU A 90 -11.73 26.85 -17.24
CA GLU A 90 -10.43 26.20 -17.38
C GLU A 90 -9.32 27.23 -17.12
N LEU A 91 -8.19 26.78 -16.57
CA LEU A 91 -7.04 27.67 -16.38
C LEU A 91 -6.43 27.99 -17.75
N SER A 92 -6.20 29.28 -18.03
CA SER A 92 -5.45 29.65 -19.23
C SER A 92 -4.01 29.11 -19.13
N ASP A 93 -3.38 28.75 -20.26
CA ASP A 93 -2.01 28.22 -20.33
C ASP A 93 -0.96 29.08 -19.58
N LYS A 94 -1.26 30.36 -19.34
CA LYS A 94 -0.42 31.32 -18.60
C LYS A 94 -0.57 31.26 -17.07
N GLU A 95 -1.68 30.72 -16.56
CA GLU A 95 -2.02 30.64 -15.12
C GLU A 95 -1.84 29.25 -14.53
N ALA A 96 -1.55 28.24 -15.36
CA ALA A 96 -1.15 26.92 -14.90
C ALA A 96 0.14 27.01 -14.07
N GLN A 97 0.00 27.10 -12.75
CA GLN A 97 1.11 27.10 -11.79
C GLN A 97 1.99 25.83 -11.87
N PHE A 98 1.59 24.85 -12.68
CA PHE A 98 2.27 23.59 -12.89
C PHE A 98 2.53 23.36 -14.39
N PRO A 99 3.79 23.40 -14.85
CA PRO A 99 4.17 23.22 -16.27
C PRO A 99 3.90 21.80 -16.84
N HIS A 100 3.15 20.97 -16.12
CA HIS A 100 2.84 19.57 -16.46
C HIS A 100 1.35 19.23 -16.43
N ILE A 101 0.45 20.19 -16.19
CA ILE A 101 -1.00 19.93 -16.29
C ILE A 101 -1.35 19.90 -17.77
N ARG A 102 -1.45 18.70 -18.31
CA ARG A 102 -1.96 18.47 -19.66
C ARG A 102 -3.48 18.55 -19.58
N ASN A 103 -4.10 19.38 -20.41
CA ASN A 103 -5.56 19.50 -20.46
C ASN A 103 -6.18 18.11 -20.66
N LEU A 104 -7.00 17.67 -19.70
CA LEU A 104 -7.67 16.39 -19.74
C LEU A 104 -8.98 16.56 -20.52
N PRO A 105 -9.25 15.72 -21.54
CA PRO A 105 -10.51 15.79 -22.26
C PRO A 105 -11.66 15.46 -21.31
N ARG A 106 -12.76 16.21 -21.42
CA ARG A 106 -13.96 16.01 -20.62
C ARG A 106 -14.50 14.59 -20.77
N SER A 107 -14.74 13.92 -19.65
CA SER A 107 -15.42 12.63 -19.61
C SER A 107 -16.93 12.77 -19.37
N LYS A 108 -17.73 11.92 -20.02
CA LYS A 108 -19.18 11.81 -19.82
C LYS A 108 -19.56 11.11 -18.51
N GLU A 109 -18.60 10.53 -17.80
CA GLU A 109 -18.83 9.89 -16.50
C GLU A 109 -18.80 10.91 -15.35
N PHE A 110 -19.51 10.58 -14.26
CA PHE A 110 -19.60 11.41 -13.05
C PHE A 110 -19.94 12.88 -13.35
N THR A 111 -20.96 13.10 -14.20
CA THR A 111 -21.38 14.44 -14.67
C THR A 111 -21.72 15.40 -13.55
N PHE A 112 -22.11 14.90 -12.37
CA PHE A 112 -22.34 15.75 -11.19
C PHE A 112 -21.08 16.53 -10.77
N LEU A 113 -19.87 15.98 -10.96
CA LEU A 113 -18.61 16.66 -10.62
C LEU A 113 -18.32 17.82 -11.57
N ASN A 114 -18.83 17.77 -12.81
CA ASN A 114 -18.70 18.89 -13.77
C ASN A 114 -19.38 20.16 -13.28
N LYS A 115 -20.33 20.06 -12.34
CA LYS A 115 -20.99 21.21 -11.72
C LYS A 115 -19.99 22.13 -11.00
N ALA A 116 -18.86 21.61 -10.53
CA ALA A 116 -17.79 22.41 -9.93
C ALA A 116 -17.13 23.40 -10.91
N ALA A 117 -17.16 23.09 -12.22
CA ALA A 117 -16.55 23.90 -13.28
C ALA A 117 -17.54 24.85 -13.97
N VAL A 118 -18.82 24.83 -13.60
CA VAL A 118 -19.83 25.73 -14.16
C VAL A 118 -19.68 27.12 -13.55
N VAL A 119 -19.50 28.14 -14.38
CA VAL A 119 -19.43 29.54 -13.94
C VAL A 119 -20.81 29.99 -13.45
N SER A 120 -20.91 30.43 -12.19
CA SER A 120 -22.15 30.96 -11.62
C SER A 120 -22.16 32.49 -11.67
N GLU A 121 -23.34 33.12 -11.65
CA GLU A 121 -23.47 34.60 -11.57
C GLU A 121 -22.70 35.20 -10.38
N LYS A 122 -22.63 34.48 -9.26
CA LYS A 122 -21.85 34.90 -8.07
C LYS A 122 -20.34 34.88 -8.32
N ASP A 123 -19.87 34.01 -9.21
CA ASP A 123 -18.44 33.93 -9.57
C ASP A 123 -18.09 35.06 -10.55
N LEU A 124 -19.00 35.42 -11.47
CA LEU A 124 -18.87 36.57 -12.37
C LEU A 124 -18.84 37.93 -11.64
N GLN A 125 -19.56 38.04 -10.53
CA GLN A 125 -19.59 39.24 -9.68
C GLN A 125 -18.33 39.38 -8.80
N SER A 126 -17.53 38.32 -8.64
CA SER A 126 -16.34 38.33 -7.81
C SER A 126 -15.10 38.68 -8.65
N LYS A 127 -14.29 39.65 -8.19
CA LYS A 127 -13.02 40.00 -8.84
C LYS A 127 -11.95 38.90 -8.73
N GLU A 128 -12.13 37.94 -7.82
CA GLU A 128 -11.18 36.85 -7.57
C GLU A 128 -11.86 35.49 -7.66
N VAL A 129 -11.23 34.54 -8.35
CA VAL A 129 -11.71 33.16 -8.43
C VAL A 129 -11.51 32.47 -7.08
N LYS A 130 -12.62 32.06 -6.44
CA LYS A 130 -12.59 31.31 -5.18
C LYS A 130 -12.43 29.81 -5.44
N PRO A 131 -11.31 29.17 -5.02
CA PRO A 131 -11.05 27.75 -5.31
C PRO A 131 -12.10 26.76 -4.77
N TRP A 132 -12.91 27.18 -3.79
CA TRP A 132 -13.97 26.37 -3.15
C TRP A 132 -15.37 26.61 -3.75
N SER A 133 -15.47 27.45 -4.79
CA SER A 133 -16.71 27.77 -5.51
C SER A 133 -16.60 27.37 -6.98
N LEU A 134 -15.43 27.57 -7.57
CA LEU A 134 -15.15 27.33 -8.97
C LEU A 134 -13.83 26.58 -9.12
N CYS A 135 -13.85 25.45 -9.82
CA CYS A 135 -12.68 24.60 -10.07
C CYS A 135 -12.52 24.38 -11.58
N PRO A 136 -11.29 24.31 -12.12
CA PRO A 136 -11.06 24.07 -13.54
C PRO A 136 -11.45 22.65 -13.96
N VAL A 137 -11.80 22.44 -15.24
CA VAL A 137 -12.19 21.11 -15.76
C VAL A 137 -11.06 20.11 -15.60
N THR A 138 -9.80 20.51 -15.80
CA THR A 138 -8.63 19.66 -15.49
C THR A 138 -8.64 19.10 -14.07
N GLN A 139 -8.90 19.94 -13.06
CA GLN A 139 -8.98 19.49 -11.67
C GLN A 139 -10.19 18.56 -11.43
N VAL A 140 -11.32 18.81 -12.09
CA VAL A 140 -12.50 17.95 -12.01
C VAL A 140 -12.20 16.57 -12.62
N GLU A 141 -11.55 16.51 -13.78
CA GLU A 141 -11.18 15.26 -14.44
C GLU A 141 -10.11 14.48 -13.66
N GLU A 142 -9.15 15.14 -13.01
CA GLU A 142 -8.23 14.51 -12.06
C GLU A 142 -9.00 13.80 -10.94
N VAL A 143 -10.02 14.45 -10.36
CA VAL A 143 -10.85 13.86 -9.30
C VAL A 143 -11.67 12.69 -9.83
N LYS A 144 -12.23 12.76 -11.04
CA LYS A 144 -12.93 11.63 -11.66
C LYS A 144 -12.01 10.43 -11.85
N LEU A 145 -10.76 10.65 -12.28
CA LEU A 145 -9.76 9.58 -12.39
C LEU A 145 -9.48 8.93 -11.04
N LEU A 146 -9.39 9.71 -9.96
CA LEU A 146 -9.26 9.17 -8.60
C LEU A 146 -10.47 8.33 -8.19
N VAL A 147 -11.70 8.81 -8.47
CA VAL A 147 -12.93 8.05 -8.21
C VAL A 147 -12.96 6.73 -8.98
N ARG A 148 -12.46 6.69 -10.22
CA ARG A 148 -12.33 5.45 -11.01
C ARG A 148 -11.34 4.45 -10.41
N VAL A 149 -10.32 4.92 -9.70
CA VAL A 149 -9.31 4.06 -9.05
C VAL A 149 -9.78 3.54 -7.69
N MET A 150 -10.74 4.22 -7.04
CA MET A 150 -11.26 3.83 -5.73
C MET A 150 -11.74 2.37 -5.62
N PRO A 151 -12.51 1.80 -6.57
CA PRO A 151 -12.93 0.40 -6.49
C PRO A 151 -11.75 -0.57 -6.40
N ILE A 152 -10.70 -0.34 -7.19
CA ILE A 152 -9.48 -1.17 -7.16
C ILE A 152 -8.79 -1.03 -5.79
N TRP A 153 -8.72 0.18 -5.26
CA TRP A 153 -8.18 0.43 -3.93
C TRP A 153 -8.95 -0.30 -2.83
N PHE A 154 -10.30 -0.29 -2.87
CA PHE A 154 -11.13 -1.03 -1.91
C PHE A 154 -10.89 -2.54 -1.96
N THR A 155 -10.77 -3.14 -3.15
CA THR A 155 -10.47 -4.57 -3.26
C THR A 155 -9.11 -4.92 -2.62
N ASN A 156 -8.16 -3.99 -2.63
CA ASN A 156 -6.86 -4.19 -2.00
C ASN A 156 -6.90 -4.23 -0.47
N LEU A 157 -7.98 -3.76 0.17
CA LEU A 157 -8.15 -3.83 1.63
C LEU A 157 -8.22 -5.28 2.11
N ILE A 158 -8.83 -6.18 1.34
CA ILE A 158 -8.91 -7.61 1.67
C ILE A 158 -7.49 -8.17 1.75
N PHE A 159 -6.67 -7.92 0.72
CA PHE A 159 -5.27 -8.31 0.71
C PHE A 159 -4.47 -7.73 1.89
N SER A 160 -4.68 -6.45 2.24
CA SER A 160 -4.04 -5.85 3.42
C SER A 160 -4.45 -6.54 4.73
N SER A 161 -5.72 -6.95 4.85
CA SER A 161 -6.19 -7.73 5.99
C SER A 161 -5.51 -9.10 6.06
N VAL A 162 -5.40 -9.83 4.93
CA VAL A 162 -4.67 -11.10 4.85
C VAL A 162 -3.22 -10.92 5.29
N PHE A 163 -2.56 -9.89 4.75
CA PHE A 163 -1.16 -9.61 5.04
C PHE A 163 -0.92 -9.31 6.53
N ALA A 164 -1.86 -8.64 7.20
CA ALA A 164 -1.77 -8.37 8.64
C ALA A 164 -1.82 -9.64 9.51
N GLN A 165 -2.41 -10.74 9.03
CA GLN A 165 -2.48 -12.01 9.76
C GLN A 165 -1.11 -12.71 9.86
N VAL A 166 -0.21 -12.45 8.89
CA VAL A 166 1.14 -13.05 8.86
C VAL A 166 1.94 -12.71 10.12
N GLY A 167 1.86 -11.46 10.57
CA GLY A 167 2.58 -11.01 11.78
C GLY A 167 1.87 -11.33 13.09
N THR A 168 0.66 -11.89 13.07
CA THR A 168 -0.19 -12.05 14.26
C THR A 168 -0.69 -13.48 14.42
N LEU A 169 -1.76 -13.85 13.70
CA LEU A 169 -2.41 -15.15 13.82
C LEU A 169 -1.49 -16.29 13.42
N PHE A 170 -0.75 -16.16 12.32
CA PHE A 170 0.16 -17.23 11.87
C PHE A 170 1.36 -17.40 12.81
N LEU A 171 1.84 -16.30 13.41
CA LEU A 171 2.90 -16.37 14.42
C LEU A 171 2.42 -17.08 15.70
N ASN A 172 1.24 -16.72 16.20
CA ASN A 172 0.63 -17.36 17.37
C ASN A 172 0.31 -18.84 17.10
N GLN A 173 -0.21 -19.15 15.90
CA GLN A 173 -0.47 -20.52 15.48
C GLN A 173 0.82 -21.35 15.47
N GLY A 174 1.92 -20.79 14.95
CA GLY A 174 3.23 -21.42 14.90
C GLY A 174 3.86 -21.72 16.27
N ASP A 175 3.50 -20.96 17.31
CA ASP A 175 4.00 -21.23 18.67
C ASP A 175 3.30 -22.43 19.33
N THR A 176 2.05 -22.72 18.94
CA THR A 176 1.24 -23.83 19.49
C THR A 176 1.43 -25.18 18.79
N ILE A 177 2.29 -25.25 17.77
CA ILE A 177 2.48 -26.43 16.91
C ILE A 177 3.85 -27.06 17.20
N GLU A 178 3.98 -28.36 16.94
CA GLU A 178 5.25 -29.06 17.14
C GLU A 178 6.31 -28.60 16.13
N ARG A 179 7.39 -28.01 16.65
CA ARG A 179 8.48 -27.39 15.89
C ARG A 179 9.71 -28.29 15.73
N HIS A 180 9.59 -29.58 16.03
CA HIS A 180 10.70 -30.53 15.93
C HIS A 180 10.88 -31.07 14.50
N LEU A 181 12.11 -30.97 14.01
CA LEU A 181 12.63 -31.59 12.80
C LEU A 181 13.65 -32.65 13.23
N GLY A 182 13.14 -33.81 13.63
CA GLY A 182 13.95 -34.83 14.30
C GLY A 182 14.53 -34.30 15.62
N ARG A 183 15.85 -34.10 15.67
CA ARG A 183 16.55 -33.55 16.86
C ARG A 183 16.58 -32.01 16.94
N PHE A 184 16.28 -31.31 15.85
CA PHE A 184 16.38 -29.84 15.80
C PHE A 184 15.03 -29.19 16.05
N GLN A 185 14.94 -28.28 17.02
CA GLN A 185 13.72 -27.51 17.28
C GLN A 185 13.80 -26.16 16.58
N ILE A 186 12.88 -25.88 15.65
CA ILE A 186 12.79 -24.57 15.00
C ILE A 186 12.29 -23.54 16.03
N PRO A 187 13.01 -22.43 16.27
CA PRO A 187 12.50 -21.34 17.10
C PRO A 187 11.25 -20.71 16.48
N ALA A 188 10.22 -20.38 17.29
CA ALA A 188 8.99 -19.74 16.79
C ALA A 188 9.28 -18.40 16.09
N ALA A 189 10.30 -17.66 16.55
CA ALA A 189 10.76 -16.43 15.93
C ALA A 189 11.30 -16.63 14.48
N SER A 190 11.60 -17.86 14.06
CA SER A 190 12.00 -18.15 12.68
C SER A 190 10.85 -17.97 11.69
N PHE A 191 9.58 -18.03 12.13
CA PHE A 191 8.43 -17.74 11.24
C PHE A 191 8.41 -16.26 10.83
N THR A 192 8.91 -15.36 11.66
CA THR A 192 9.09 -13.94 11.31
C THR A 192 10.11 -13.75 10.18
N LEU A 193 11.05 -14.70 10.01
CA LEU A 193 11.99 -14.71 8.89
C LEU A 193 11.33 -15.05 7.55
N PHE A 194 10.07 -15.50 7.51
CA PHE A 194 9.32 -15.70 6.26
C PHE A 194 9.15 -14.38 5.49
N ILE A 195 9.20 -13.23 6.16
CA ILE A 195 9.28 -11.90 5.52
C ILE A 195 10.53 -11.78 4.63
N LEU A 196 11.63 -12.47 4.97
CA LEU A 196 12.85 -12.52 4.15
C LEU A 196 12.63 -13.29 2.83
N THR A 197 11.60 -14.13 2.73
CA THR A 197 11.22 -14.84 1.49
C THR A 197 10.79 -13.86 0.40
N ILE A 198 10.01 -12.82 0.75
CA ILE A 198 9.63 -11.73 -0.19
C ILE A 198 10.89 -11.06 -0.77
N CYS A 199 11.87 -10.89 0.10
CA CYS A 199 13.17 -10.31 -0.21
C CYS A 199 14.03 -11.17 -1.16
N ILE A 200 13.76 -12.47 -1.28
CA ILE A 200 14.37 -13.39 -2.25
C ILE A 200 13.53 -13.50 -3.52
N ILE A 201 12.20 -13.55 -3.39
CA ILE A 201 11.26 -13.64 -4.52
C ILE A 201 11.30 -12.38 -5.38
N MET A 202 11.43 -11.19 -4.79
CA MET A 202 11.45 -9.92 -5.53
C MET A 202 12.56 -9.87 -6.62
N PRO A 203 13.86 -10.11 -6.30
CA PRO A 203 14.88 -10.14 -7.34
C PRO A 203 14.70 -11.29 -8.32
N LEU A 204 14.17 -12.45 -7.90
CA LEU A 204 13.86 -13.56 -8.80
C LEU A 204 12.75 -13.17 -9.79
N TYR A 205 11.73 -12.48 -9.33
CA TYR A 205 10.65 -11.96 -10.16
C TYR A 205 11.20 -10.97 -11.20
N ASP A 206 11.99 -9.99 -10.77
CA ASP A 206 12.54 -8.97 -11.69
C ASP A 206 13.59 -9.54 -12.67
N ARG A 207 14.41 -10.50 -12.24
CA ARG A 207 15.52 -11.06 -13.05
C ARG A 207 15.11 -12.24 -13.92
N CYS A 208 14.15 -13.04 -13.50
CA CYS A 208 13.76 -14.27 -14.21
C CYS A 208 12.36 -14.13 -14.83
N PHE A 209 11.36 -13.74 -14.04
CA PHE A 209 9.98 -13.70 -14.51
C PHE A 209 9.72 -12.55 -15.48
N VAL A 210 10.14 -11.31 -15.15
CA VAL A 210 9.92 -10.14 -16.01
C VAL A 210 10.51 -10.34 -17.41
N PRO A 211 11.80 -10.69 -17.60
CA PRO A 211 12.35 -10.86 -18.95
C PRO A 211 11.70 -12.02 -19.71
N PHE A 212 11.31 -13.10 -19.02
CA PHE A 212 10.54 -14.18 -19.64
C PHE A 212 9.15 -13.72 -20.10
N ALA A 213 8.42 -13.01 -19.24
CA ALA A 213 7.11 -12.45 -19.56
C ALA A 213 7.21 -11.41 -20.68
N CYS A 214 8.24 -10.56 -20.72
CA CYS A 214 8.47 -9.60 -21.80
C CYS A 214 8.66 -10.31 -23.14
N ARG A 215 9.38 -11.45 -23.18
CA ARG A 215 9.56 -12.24 -24.41
C ARG A 215 8.26 -12.80 -24.97
N ILE A 216 7.30 -13.13 -24.10
CA ILE A 216 6.01 -13.70 -24.51
C ILE A 216 4.99 -12.61 -24.85
N THR A 217 4.93 -11.56 -24.05
CA THR A 217 3.88 -10.53 -24.13
C THR A 217 4.25 -9.34 -25.01
N GLY A 218 5.53 -9.16 -25.34
CA GLY A 218 6.04 -7.99 -26.07
C GLY A 218 5.99 -6.67 -25.27
N ASN A 219 5.60 -6.69 -24.00
CA ASN A 219 5.51 -5.51 -23.14
C ASN A 219 6.83 -5.32 -22.36
N GLU A 220 7.37 -4.10 -22.28
CA GLU A 220 8.60 -3.78 -21.54
C GLU A 220 8.53 -4.16 -20.04
N ARG A 221 7.32 -4.20 -19.47
CA ARG A 221 7.09 -4.58 -18.07
C ARG A 221 6.65 -6.05 -17.91
N GLY A 222 6.58 -6.83 -18.99
CA GLY A 222 6.10 -8.21 -19.00
C GLY A 222 4.59 -8.30 -18.82
N ILE A 223 4.07 -8.15 -17.60
CA ILE A 223 2.62 -8.16 -17.34
C ILE A 223 2.14 -6.80 -16.84
N THR A 224 0.89 -6.46 -17.19
CA THR A 224 0.29 -5.16 -16.82
C THR A 224 0.15 -5.02 -15.30
N MET A 225 0.17 -3.78 -14.81
CA MET A 225 0.05 -3.52 -13.36
C MET A 225 -1.27 -4.07 -12.78
N LEU A 226 -2.37 -3.96 -13.53
CA LEU A 226 -3.67 -4.46 -13.09
C LEU A 226 -3.71 -6.00 -13.03
N GLN A 227 -3.08 -6.70 -13.99
CA GLN A 227 -2.93 -8.15 -13.93
C GLN A 227 -2.09 -8.59 -12.72
N ARG A 228 -1.00 -7.86 -12.41
CA ARG A 228 -0.19 -8.15 -11.22
C ARG A 228 -1.01 -8.06 -9.93
N ILE A 229 -1.82 -7.01 -9.80
CA ILE A 229 -2.73 -6.83 -8.66
C ILE A 229 -3.73 -7.99 -8.61
N GLY A 230 -4.41 -8.30 -9.72
CA GLY A 230 -5.40 -9.38 -9.79
C GLY A 230 -4.84 -10.76 -9.43
N ILE A 231 -3.67 -11.12 -9.98
CA ILE A 231 -3.00 -12.40 -9.64
C ILE A 231 -2.65 -12.47 -8.16
N GLY A 232 -2.15 -11.37 -7.58
CA GLY A 232 -1.87 -11.28 -6.15
C GLY A 232 -3.10 -11.52 -5.27
N GLN A 233 -4.26 -10.96 -5.65
CA GLN A 233 -5.53 -11.17 -4.95
C GLN A 233 -5.98 -12.64 -4.98
N VAL A 234 -5.84 -13.30 -6.14
CA VAL A 234 -6.20 -14.72 -6.29
C VAL A 234 -5.29 -15.59 -5.42
N ILE A 235 -3.97 -15.39 -5.49
CA ILE A 235 -3.00 -16.13 -4.67
C ILE A 235 -3.28 -15.94 -3.18
N SER A 236 -3.55 -14.70 -2.75
CA SER A 236 -3.87 -14.39 -1.36
C SER A 236 -5.15 -15.08 -0.88
N THR A 237 -6.17 -15.16 -1.73
CA THR A 237 -7.43 -15.85 -1.42
C THR A 237 -7.21 -17.36 -1.27
N VAL A 238 -6.42 -17.97 -2.17
CA VAL A 238 -6.07 -19.40 -2.09
C VAL A 238 -5.24 -19.70 -0.84
N SER A 239 -4.28 -18.83 -0.50
CA SER A 239 -3.48 -18.94 0.73
C SER A 239 -4.35 -18.94 1.99
N ILE A 240 -5.31 -18.00 2.13
CA ILE A 240 -6.25 -18.02 3.25
C ILE A 240 -7.13 -19.27 3.25
N ALA A 241 -7.58 -19.73 2.09
CA ALA A 241 -8.38 -20.95 2.02
C ALA A 241 -7.59 -22.17 2.54
N ILE A 242 -6.30 -22.27 2.16
CA ILE A 242 -5.41 -23.31 2.68
C ILE A 242 -5.20 -23.13 4.18
N ALA A 243 -4.96 -21.90 4.66
CA ALA A 243 -4.82 -21.58 6.07
C ALA A 243 -6.03 -22.03 6.90
N ALA A 244 -7.25 -21.77 6.40
CA ALA A 244 -8.48 -22.19 7.04
C ALA A 244 -8.59 -23.72 7.13
N VAL A 245 -8.19 -24.45 6.08
CA VAL A 245 -8.16 -25.92 6.08
C VAL A 245 -7.12 -26.47 7.06
N VAL A 246 -5.93 -25.86 7.10
CA VAL A 246 -4.87 -26.21 8.05
C VAL A 246 -5.34 -25.99 9.48
N GLU A 247 -6.02 -24.87 9.77
CA GLU A 247 -6.55 -24.57 11.10
C GLU A 247 -7.70 -25.50 11.49
N MET A 248 -8.60 -25.83 10.57
CA MET A 248 -9.64 -26.84 10.81
C MET A 248 -9.04 -28.20 11.20
N LYS A 249 -7.92 -28.58 10.55
CA LYS A 249 -7.20 -29.80 10.90
C LYS A 249 -6.53 -29.69 12.28
N ARG A 250 -5.88 -28.57 12.59
CA ARG A 250 -5.26 -28.32 13.91
C ARG A 250 -6.29 -28.43 15.03
N LEU A 251 -7.46 -27.80 14.87
CA LEU A 251 -8.55 -27.86 15.85
C LEU A 251 -9.11 -29.27 16.01
N ARG A 252 -9.20 -30.05 14.93
CA ARG A 252 -9.62 -31.46 14.99
C ARG A 252 -8.64 -32.30 15.80
N VAL A 253 -7.33 -32.13 15.58
CA VAL A 253 -6.28 -32.84 16.33
C VAL A 253 -6.30 -32.41 17.81
N ALA A 254 -6.44 -31.12 18.10
CA ALA A 254 -6.56 -30.61 19.46
C ALA A 254 -7.77 -31.20 20.19
N ARG A 255 -8.93 -31.32 19.51
CA ARG A 255 -10.13 -31.96 20.05
C ARG A 255 -9.91 -33.43 20.38
N GLN A 256 -9.27 -34.18 19.47
CA GLN A 256 -8.99 -35.60 19.67
C GLN A 256 -8.06 -35.87 20.87
N HIS A 257 -7.16 -34.92 21.17
CA HIS A 257 -6.22 -35.03 22.29
C HIS A 257 -6.73 -34.34 23.58
N GLY A 258 -7.97 -33.82 23.60
CA GLY A 258 -8.53 -33.13 24.76
C GLY A 258 -7.80 -31.82 25.12
N LEU A 259 -7.13 -31.20 24.15
CA LEU A 259 -6.28 -30.01 24.35
C LEU A 259 -7.02 -28.68 24.09
N LEU A 260 -8.33 -28.71 23.82
CA LEU A 260 -9.11 -27.51 23.49
C LEU A 260 -9.10 -26.44 24.60
N ASP A 261 -9.07 -26.87 25.86
CA ASP A 261 -9.09 -25.98 27.03
C ASP A 261 -7.69 -25.63 27.57
N ARG A 262 -6.62 -26.03 26.86
CA ARG A 262 -5.22 -25.81 27.26
C ARG A 262 -4.47 -24.97 26.22
N PRO A 263 -4.62 -23.64 26.24
CA PRO A 263 -4.07 -22.74 25.21
C PRO A 263 -2.53 -22.75 25.12
N GLN A 264 -1.81 -23.22 26.15
CA GLN A 264 -0.35 -23.33 26.14
C GLN A 264 0.19 -24.73 25.80
N SER A 265 -0.69 -25.70 25.50
CA SER A 265 -0.26 -27.04 25.14
C SER A 265 0.05 -27.15 23.65
N THR A 266 1.17 -27.77 23.33
CA THR A 266 1.59 -28.00 21.94
C THR A 266 0.68 -29.05 21.30
N VAL A 267 0.06 -28.69 20.18
CA VAL A 267 -0.72 -29.61 19.37
C VAL A 267 0.25 -30.52 18.61
N PRO A 268 0.07 -31.86 18.64
CA PRO A 268 0.93 -32.82 17.93
C PRO A 268 0.63 -32.80 16.43
N MET A 269 0.99 -31.68 15.80
CA MET A 269 0.88 -31.40 14.39
C MET A 269 2.21 -30.81 13.94
N SER A 270 2.70 -31.22 12.78
CA SER A 270 3.99 -30.73 12.28
C SER A 270 3.89 -29.29 11.76
N ALA A 271 4.90 -28.48 12.07
CA ALA A 271 5.08 -27.13 11.53
C ALA A 271 5.11 -27.07 9.99
N PHE A 272 5.39 -28.17 9.27
CA PHE A 272 5.38 -28.21 7.80
C PHE A 272 4.01 -27.88 7.20
N TRP A 273 2.91 -28.10 7.92
CA TRP A 273 1.57 -27.72 7.46
C TRP A 273 1.40 -26.20 7.34
N LEU A 274 2.20 -25.42 8.07
CA LEU A 274 2.19 -23.96 8.01
C LEU A 274 2.94 -23.42 6.78
N LEU A 275 3.73 -24.24 6.08
CA LEU A 275 4.38 -23.83 4.82
C LEU A 275 3.43 -23.84 3.62
N LEU A 276 2.25 -24.48 3.77
CA LEU A 276 1.26 -24.58 2.70
C LEU A 276 0.36 -23.34 2.61
N GLN A 277 0.22 -22.59 3.71
CA GLN A 277 -0.55 -21.34 3.79
C GLN A 277 0.33 -20.14 3.47
#